data_AF-A0A850CKN7-F1
#
_entry.id   AF-A0A850CKN7-F1
#
_cell.length_a   1.000
_cell.length_b   1.000
_cell.length_c   1.000
_cell.angle_alpha   90.00
_cell.angle_beta   90.00
_cell.angle_gamma   90.00
#
_symmetry.space_group_name_H-M   'P 1'
#
loop_
_entity.id
_entity.type
_entity.pdbx_description
1 polymer ?
#
loop_
_entity_poly.entity_id
_entity_poly.type
_entity_poly.pdbx_seq_one_letter_code
_entity_poly.pdbx_strand_id
1 'polypeptide(L)'
;MSTDDSRLAESLQQLTDVAAEAGLDPAAARDEGLRVAAALAEAVPDAATAWAEVAHPGLTDLGRINEAFFDAASRGRRWRTAPTDLLESLVAARHDLADEYAEALTEVASSAVMLGTAPIWVIANASAASGAYLAAAQVPTHGVPAFPGVERTGIPGLSGVPGFGLGAPDAMRPTVPGPMDPSAAQRGLSNGAVAQTQQVVPAPEPEKPTAPEKSVAELLAELDAMIGLERVKKEIHRQVALLTVEKMRTEAGLKAPKMSRHLIFVGNPGTGKTTVARLVGAIYKALGLLPKGQLVEVDRSELVAGYVGQTALKTAEVCAKAVGGVLFIDEAYALTGDQYAQEAVNTLVKEMEDHREDLVVIVAGYPDPMVGFIAQNPGLASRFTTTIEFDDYSDDELLAILDSIAEGSDYELTADAHERVRHVFQATPRTPAFGNGRFSRNLFEHAVGRHAWRLKDAKEPTRDDLRLLTAGDFTEQPDEQPDDQPDEQPDEQPDEQPEASGTDPAPVRADPDGPAAADEAASDDRHHQSDEDTA
;
A
#
# COMPACT_ATOMS: atom_id res chain seq x y z
N MET A 1 19.35 5.57 -24.02
CA MET A 1 19.58 4.18 -24.48
C MET A 1 20.56 3.45 -23.56
N SER A 2 20.12 3.29 -22.31
CA SER A 2 20.38 2.14 -21.47
C SER A 2 19.87 0.85 -22.15
N THR A 3 20.24 -0.31 -21.61
CA THR A 3 19.77 -1.64 -22.03
C THR A 3 18.24 -1.80 -21.94
N ASP A 4 17.58 -1.03 -21.06
CA ASP A 4 16.13 -1.10 -20.84
C ASP A 4 15.33 -0.27 -21.85
N ASP A 5 15.89 0.85 -22.35
CA ASP A 5 15.26 1.67 -23.38
C ASP A 5 15.12 0.91 -24.71
N SER A 6 16.09 0.03 -25.02
CA SER A 6 16.00 -0.89 -26.16
C SER A 6 14.82 -1.86 -26.04
N ARG A 7 14.55 -2.38 -24.83
CA ARG A 7 13.52 -3.40 -24.61
C ARG A 7 12.11 -2.87 -24.85
N LEU A 8 11.76 -1.71 -24.30
CA LEU A 8 10.45 -1.10 -24.57
C LEU A 8 10.29 -0.78 -26.08
N ALA A 9 11.34 -0.30 -26.74
CA ALA A 9 11.29 -0.02 -28.17
C ALA A 9 11.07 -1.30 -29.01
N GLU A 10 11.72 -2.40 -28.64
CA GLU A 10 11.57 -3.72 -29.27
C GLU A 10 10.16 -4.32 -29.03
N SER A 11 9.67 -4.35 -27.79
CA SER A 11 8.31 -4.84 -27.47
C SER A 11 7.21 -4.03 -28.19
N LEU A 12 7.37 -2.70 -28.29
CA LEU A 12 6.45 -1.86 -29.05
C LEU A 12 6.53 -2.13 -30.56
N GLN A 13 7.71 -2.45 -31.11
CA GLN A 13 7.83 -2.81 -32.52
C GLN A 13 7.09 -4.12 -32.80
N GLN A 14 7.30 -5.15 -31.98
CA GLN A 14 6.58 -6.42 -32.07
C GLN A 14 5.06 -6.23 -32.01
N LEU A 15 4.56 -5.41 -31.07
CA LEU A 15 3.14 -5.06 -30.98
C LEU A 15 2.63 -4.39 -32.26
N THR A 16 3.40 -3.50 -32.87
CA THR A 16 3.01 -2.84 -34.13
C THR A 16 3.07 -3.74 -35.35
N ASP A 17 3.96 -4.73 -35.36
CA ASP A 17 4.06 -5.70 -36.46
C ASP A 17 2.85 -6.65 -36.44
N VAL A 18 2.50 -7.22 -35.27
CA VAL A 18 1.28 -8.03 -35.10
C VAL A 18 0.02 -7.19 -35.39
N ALA A 19 -0.01 -5.90 -35.00
CA ALA A 19 -1.10 -5.00 -35.36
C ALA A 19 -1.28 -4.86 -36.88
N ALA A 20 -0.18 -4.69 -37.62
CA ALA A 20 -0.19 -4.55 -39.07
C ALA A 20 -0.68 -5.82 -39.77
N GLU A 21 -0.24 -7.00 -39.29
CA GLU A 21 -0.71 -8.29 -39.80
C GLU A 21 -2.19 -8.54 -39.48
N ALA A 22 -2.67 -8.06 -38.33
CA ALA A 22 -4.09 -8.07 -37.95
C ALA A 22 -4.95 -6.99 -38.65
N GLY A 23 -4.36 -6.17 -39.53
CA GLY A 23 -5.07 -5.11 -40.26
C GLY A 23 -5.49 -3.91 -39.40
N LEU A 24 -4.93 -3.77 -38.20
CA LEU A 24 -5.08 -2.59 -37.34
C LEU A 24 -4.13 -1.47 -37.79
N ASP A 25 -4.36 -0.24 -37.33
CA ASP A 25 -3.43 0.86 -37.52
C ASP A 25 -2.20 0.70 -36.61
N PRO A 26 -0.96 0.54 -37.14
CA PRO A 26 0.23 0.40 -36.33
C PRO A 26 0.51 1.64 -35.46
N ALA A 27 0.08 2.84 -35.89
CA ALA A 27 0.24 4.05 -35.08
C ALA A 27 -0.66 4.02 -33.84
N ALA A 28 -1.89 3.51 -33.97
CA ALA A 28 -2.82 3.32 -32.86
C ALA A 28 -2.32 2.23 -31.89
N ALA A 29 -1.80 1.12 -32.40
CA ALA A 29 -1.21 0.07 -31.57
C ALA A 29 0.02 0.56 -30.79
N ARG A 30 0.88 1.40 -31.39
CA ARG A 30 2.02 2.02 -30.70
C ARG A 30 1.58 2.95 -29.57
N ASP A 31 0.57 3.79 -29.82
CA ASP A 31 0.01 4.72 -28.82
C ASP A 31 -0.72 3.96 -27.69
N GLU A 32 -1.40 2.86 -27.99
CA GLU A 32 -1.96 1.95 -26.99
C GLU A 32 -0.87 1.34 -26.10
N GLY A 33 0.14 0.69 -26.70
CA GLY A 33 1.26 0.10 -25.96
C GLY A 33 2.04 1.11 -25.13
N LEU A 34 2.27 2.33 -25.63
CA LEU A 34 2.93 3.40 -24.89
C LEU A 34 2.13 3.82 -23.65
N ARG A 35 0.79 3.87 -23.73
CA ARG A 35 -0.08 4.16 -22.59
C ARG A 35 -0.15 3.02 -21.59
N VAL A 36 -0.16 1.75 -22.04
CA VAL A 36 0.00 0.58 -21.17
C VAL A 36 1.31 0.67 -20.39
N ALA A 37 2.41 0.93 -21.08
CA ALA A 37 3.73 1.05 -20.46
C ALA A 37 3.78 2.20 -19.43
N ALA A 38 3.29 3.39 -19.77
CA ALA A 38 3.22 4.51 -18.83
C ALA A 38 2.32 4.22 -17.62
N ALA A 39 1.17 3.55 -17.83
CA ALA A 39 0.22 3.24 -16.77
C ALA A 39 0.72 2.18 -15.79
N LEU A 40 1.54 1.24 -16.24
CA LEU A 40 2.19 0.23 -15.39
C LEU A 40 3.43 0.79 -14.70
N ALA A 41 4.22 1.59 -15.41
CA ALA A 41 5.43 2.22 -14.88
C ALA A 41 5.18 3.50 -14.05
N GLU A 42 3.92 3.90 -13.82
CA GLU A 42 3.55 5.20 -13.21
C GLU A 42 4.21 5.47 -11.85
N ALA A 43 4.53 4.42 -11.09
CA ALA A 43 5.18 4.51 -9.78
C ALA A 43 6.63 3.96 -9.77
N VAL A 44 7.20 3.71 -10.95
CA VAL A 44 8.61 3.33 -11.10
C VAL A 44 9.46 4.60 -11.13
N PRO A 45 10.46 4.75 -10.23
CA PRO A 45 11.36 5.90 -10.26
C PRO A 45 12.04 6.06 -11.63
N ASP A 46 12.18 7.31 -12.08
CA ASP A 46 12.82 7.73 -13.34
C ASP A 46 12.20 7.21 -14.65
N ALA A 47 11.18 6.34 -14.59
CA ALA A 47 10.56 5.73 -15.76
C ALA A 47 9.94 6.73 -16.75
N ALA A 48 9.53 7.93 -16.30
CA ALA A 48 9.06 8.99 -17.19
C ALA A 48 10.13 9.40 -18.22
N THR A 49 11.41 9.44 -17.81
CA THR A 49 12.52 9.81 -18.70
C THR A 49 12.83 8.68 -19.69
N ALA A 50 12.95 7.43 -19.21
CA ALA A 50 13.18 6.26 -20.05
C ALA A 50 12.05 6.03 -21.06
N TRP A 51 10.79 6.17 -20.62
CA TRP A 51 9.62 6.13 -21.50
C TRP A 51 9.66 7.24 -22.56
N ALA A 52 10.04 8.46 -22.18
CA ALA A 52 10.10 9.58 -23.11
C ALA A 52 11.20 9.44 -24.19
N GLU A 53 12.30 8.71 -23.92
CA GLU A 53 13.27 8.37 -24.98
C GLU A 53 12.61 7.58 -26.13
N VAL A 54 11.63 6.73 -25.82
CA VAL A 54 10.93 5.84 -26.79
C VAL A 54 9.66 6.49 -27.36
N ALA A 55 8.94 7.27 -26.55
CA ALA A 55 7.69 7.94 -26.92
C ALA A 55 7.91 9.25 -27.68
N HIS A 56 8.88 10.06 -27.24
CA HIS A 56 9.15 11.40 -27.74
C HIS A 56 10.67 11.65 -27.92
N PRO A 57 11.33 10.94 -28.86
CA PRO A 57 12.77 11.06 -29.07
C PRO A 57 13.23 12.51 -29.24
N GLY A 58 14.16 12.94 -28.39
CA GLY A 58 14.70 14.31 -28.38
C GLY A 58 13.93 15.33 -27.53
N LEU A 59 12.85 14.93 -26.84
CA LEU A 59 12.27 15.73 -25.77
C LEU A 59 13.18 15.67 -24.52
N THR A 60 13.70 16.82 -24.09
CA THR A 60 14.64 16.92 -22.94
C THR A 60 14.12 17.80 -21.81
N ASP A 61 12.95 18.42 -21.97
CA ASP A 61 12.31 19.24 -20.95
C ASP A 61 11.55 18.35 -19.96
N LEU A 62 12.04 18.26 -18.71
CA LEU A 62 11.51 17.35 -17.70
C LEU A 62 10.04 17.63 -17.35
N GLY A 63 9.59 18.88 -17.43
CA GLY A 63 8.19 19.25 -17.20
C GLY A 63 7.27 18.63 -18.25
N ARG A 64 7.63 18.76 -19.54
CA ARG A 64 6.90 18.15 -20.66
C ARG A 64 7.02 16.64 -20.73
N ILE A 65 8.16 16.08 -20.33
CA ILE A 65 8.35 14.62 -20.17
C ILE A 65 7.31 14.09 -19.18
N ASN A 66 7.24 14.69 -17.99
CA ASN A 66 6.29 14.28 -16.96
C ASN A 66 4.83 14.52 -17.40
N GLU A 67 4.53 15.66 -18.02
CA GLU A 67 3.19 15.95 -18.56
C GLU A 67 2.75 14.86 -19.56
N ALA A 68 3.57 14.53 -20.56
CA ALA A 68 3.26 13.51 -21.56
C ALA A 68 3.15 12.10 -20.96
N PHE A 69 4.07 11.74 -20.06
CA PHE A 69 4.08 10.44 -19.39
C PHE A 69 2.83 10.23 -18.52
N PHE A 70 2.50 11.18 -17.63
CA PHE A 70 1.34 11.05 -16.75
C PHE A 70 0.00 11.18 -17.48
N ASP A 71 -0.06 11.94 -18.57
CA ASP A 71 -1.23 11.99 -19.46
C ASP A 71 -1.45 10.66 -20.20
N ALA A 72 -0.37 10.01 -20.67
CA ALA A 72 -0.41 8.65 -21.21
C ALA A 72 -0.81 7.61 -20.14
N ALA A 73 -0.19 7.67 -18.96
CA ALA A 73 -0.48 6.78 -17.83
C ALA A 73 -1.94 6.88 -17.39
N SER A 74 -2.45 8.11 -17.24
CA SER A 74 -3.86 8.42 -16.90
C SER A 74 -4.83 7.75 -17.88
N ARG A 75 -4.56 7.84 -19.19
CA ARG A 75 -5.36 7.16 -20.23
C ARG A 75 -5.25 5.63 -20.19
N GLY A 76 -4.10 5.09 -19.81
CA GLY A 76 -3.85 3.64 -19.75
C GLY A 76 -4.31 2.96 -18.46
N ARG A 77 -4.62 3.68 -17.36
CA ARG A 77 -4.89 3.07 -16.03
C ARG A 77 -5.96 1.97 -16.03
N ARG A 78 -6.98 2.06 -16.90
CA ARG A 78 -8.04 1.04 -17.01
C ARG A 78 -7.52 -0.32 -17.48
N TRP A 79 -6.45 -0.34 -18.27
CA TRP A 79 -5.89 -1.54 -18.88
C TRP A 79 -4.89 -2.29 -17.97
N ARG A 80 -4.70 -1.86 -16.72
CA ARG A 80 -3.89 -2.61 -15.73
C ARG A 80 -4.55 -3.91 -15.25
N THR A 81 -5.87 -4.04 -15.42
CA THR A 81 -6.67 -5.16 -14.92
C THR A 81 -7.78 -5.56 -15.89
N ALA A 82 -7.70 -5.13 -17.15
CA ALA A 82 -8.69 -5.37 -18.20
C ALA A 82 -7.98 -5.31 -19.58
N PRO A 83 -8.49 -6.01 -20.60
CA PRO A 83 -7.94 -5.93 -21.97
C PRO A 83 -7.92 -4.51 -22.52
N THR A 84 -7.03 -4.28 -23.49
CA THR A 84 -6.95 -3.00 -24.19
C THR A 84 -8.05 -2.85 -25.23
N ASP A 85 -8.32 -1.62 -25.69
CA ASP A 85 -9.42 -1.34 -26.61
C ASP A 85 -9.22 -2.05 -27.97
N LEU A 86 -7.98 -2.13 -28.46
CA LEU A 86 -7.66 -2.87 -29.69
C LEU A 86 -7.74 -4.38 -29.48
N LEU A 87 -7.26 -4.91 -28.35
CA LEU A 87 -7.39 -6.33 -28.02
C LEU A 87 -8.87 -6.75 -27.90
N GLU A 88 -9.70 -5.96 -27.21
CA GLU A 88 -11.16 -6.19 -27.17
C GLU A 88 -11.76 -6.23 -28.58
N SER A 89 -11.29 -5.37 -29.49
CA SER A 89 -11.78 -5.36 -30.89
C SER A 89 -11.40 -6.63 -31.66
N LEU A 90 -10.18 -7.15 -31.49
CA LEU A 90 -9.72 -8.40 -32.10
C LEU A 90 -10.48 -9.61 -31.55
N VAL A 91 -10.68 -9.68 -30.23
CA VAL A 91 -11.44 -10.74 -29.56
C VAL A 91 -12.91 -10.72 -29.99
N ALA A 92 -13.54 -9.53 -30.07
CA ALA A 92 -14.91 -9.38 -30.55
C ALA A 92 -15.07 -9.77 -32.03
N ALA A 93 -14.06 -9.50 -32.85
CA ALA A 93 -14.00 -9.91 -34.26
C ALA A 93 -13.65 -11.39 -34.45
N ARG A 94 -13.15 -12.09 -33.41
CA ARG A 94 -12.55 -13.43 -33.48
C ARG A 94 -11.38 -13.49 -34.46
N HIS A 95 -10.51 -12.49 -34.40
CA HIS A 95 -9.34 -12.43 -35.28
C HIS A 95 -8.32 -13.50 -34.88
N ASP A 96 -7.76 -14.23 -35.86
CA ASP A 96 -6.83 -15.35 -35.59
C ASP A 96 -5.57 -14.91 -34.82
N LEU A 97 -5.16 -13.64 -34.95
CA LEU A 97 -4.02 -13.04 -34.25
C LEU A 97 -4.37 -12.40 -32.88
N ALA A 98 -5.54 -12.66 -32.30
CA ALA A 98 -5.92 -12.08 -31.00
C ALA A 98 -5.00 -12.58 -29.85
N ASP A 99 -4.59 -13.85 -29.89
CA ASP A 99 -3.64 -14.43 -28.92
C ASP A 99 -2.25 -13.79 -29.07
N GLU A 100 -1.71 -13.72 -30.30
CA GLU A 100 -0.39 -13.12 -30.58
C GLU A 100 -0.35 -11.62 -30.22
N TYR A 101 -1.46 -10.89 -30.38
CA TYR A 101 -1.56 -9.49 -29.96
C TYR A 101 -1.56 -9.35 -28.43
N ALA A 102 -2.23 -10.26 -27.72
CA ALA A 102 -2.20 -10.31 -26.26
C ALA A 102 -0.79 -10.65 -25.74
N GLU A 103 -0.09 -11.61 -26.35
CA GLU A 103 1.31 -11.93 -26.03
C GLU A 103 2.23 -10.71 -26.22
N ALA A 104 2.12 -10.00 -27.34
CA ALA A 104 2.89 -8.77 -27.59
C ALA A 104 2.59 -7.66 -26.55
N LEU A 105 1.35 -7.54 -26.07
CA LEU A 105 1.02 -6.64 -24.95
C LEU A 105 1.64 -7.10 -23.62
N THR A 106 1.81 -8.41 -23.38
CA THR A 106 2.49 -8.92 -22.18
C THR A 106 3.99 -8.62 -22.18
N GLU A 107 4.63 -8.60 -23.36
CA GLU A 107 6.01 -8.15 -23.52
C GLU A 107 6.16 -6.64 -23.27
N VAL A 108 5.22 -5.82 -23.76
CA VAL A 108 5.17 -4.39 -23.42
C VAL A 108 4.99 -4.16 -21.92
N ALA A 109 4.12 -4.93 -21.26
CA ALA A 109 3.93 -4.86 -19.80
C ALA A 109 5.19 -5.27 -19.02
N SER A 110 5.95 -6.27 -19.51
CA SER A 110 7.20 -6.74 -18.92
C SER A 110 8.34 -5.74 -19.13
N SER A 111 8.45 -5.13 -20.30
CA SER A 111 9.39 -4.03 -20.57
C SER A 111 9.09 -2.77 -19.77
N ALA A 112 7.81 -2.46 -19.52
CA ALA A 112 7.40 -1.29 -18.76
C ALA A 112 7.96 -1.27 -17.32
N VAL A 113 8.00 -2.42 -16.65
CA VAL A 113 8.54 -2.53 -15.29
C VAL A 113 10.07 -2.52 -15.24
N MET A 114 10.76 -2.55 -16.40
CA MET A 114 12.21 -2.42 -16.52
C MET A 114 12.67 -0.97 -16.80
N LEU A 115 11.75 -0.02 -17.01
CA LEU A 115 12.05 1.41 -17.26
C LEU A 115 12.71 2.15 -16.08
N GLY A 116 12.94 1.45 -14.97
CA GLY A 116 13.59 1.92 -13.76
C GLY A 116 13.56 0.80 -12.71
N THR A 117 13.89 1.10 -11.47
CA THR A 117 13.89 0.09 -10.39
C THR A 117 12.47 -0.13 -9.86
N ALA A 118 11.69 -0.98 -10.53
CA ALA A 118 10.29 -1.22 -10.16
C ALA A 118 10.16 -1.90 -8.79
N PRO A 119 9.28 -1.40 -7.90
CA PRO A 119 8.95 -2.10 -6.66
C PRO A 119 8.11 -3.36 -6.96
N ILE A 120 8.17 -4.36 -6.07
CA ILE A 120 7.54 -5.69 -6.24
C ILE A 120 6.04 -5.60 -6.61
N TRP A 121 5.31 -4.63 -6.06
CA TRP A 121 3.88 -4.45 -6.34
C TRP A 121 3.60 -3.92 -7.76
N VAL A 122 4.54 -3.21 -8.39
CA VAL A 122 4.45 -2.82 -9.81
C VAL A 122 4.68 -4.04 -10.72
N ILE A 123 5.60 -4.93 -10.35
CA ILE A 123 5.81 -6.21 -11.05
C ILE A 123 4.53 -7.05 -10.97
N ALA A 124 3.88 -7.11 -9.80
CA ALA A 124 2.59 -7.77 -9.62
C ALA A 124 1.46 -7.14 -10.48
N ASN A 125 1.42 -5.81 -10.61
CA ASN A 125 0.46 -5.14 -11.50
C ASN A 125 0.68 -5.48 -12.99
N ALA A 126 1.93 -5.56 -13.45
CA ALA A 126 2.23 -6.00 -14.80
C ALA A 126 1.84 -7.47 -15.03
N SER A 127 2.08 -8.34 -14.04
CA SER A 127 1.60 -9.74 -14.08
C SER A 127 0.06 -9.82 -14.15
N ALA A 128 -0.66 -8.96 -13.42
CA ALA A 128 -2.12 -8.89 -13.46
C ALA A 128 -2.64 -8.38 -14.81
N ALA A 129 -1.98 -7.39 -15.41
CA ALA A 129 -2.30 -6.88 -16.74
C ALA A 129 -2.10 -7.96 -17.81
N SER A 130 -0.93 -8.61 -17.84
CA SER A 130 -0.64 -9.73 -18.73
C SER A 130 -1.64 -10.88 -18.58
N GLY A 131 -2.03 -11.21 -17.34
CA GLY A 131 -3.09 -12.18 -17.07
C GLY A 131 -4.45 -11.77 -17.65
N ALA A 132 -4.82 -10.49 -17.56
CA ALA A 132 -6.05 -9.98 -18.16
C ALA A 132 -6.04 -10.00 -19.70
N TYR A 133 -4.88 -9.75 -20.33
CA TYR A 133 -4.72 -9.77 -21.79
C TYR A 133 -4.87 -11.20 -22.33
N LEU A 134 -4.09 -12.15 -21.79
CA LEU A 134 -4.15 -13.56 -22.19
C LEU A 134 -5.53 -14.19 -21.90
N ALA A 135 -6.13 -13.88 -20.75
CA ALA A 135 -7.46 -14.37 -20.41
C ALA A 135 -8.56 -13.84 -21.35
N ALA A 136 -8.41 -12.63 -21.90
CA ALA A 136 -9.35 -12.07 -22.86
C ALA A 136 -9.24 -12.74 -24.24
N ALA A 137 -8.02 -13.02 -24.71
CA ALA A 137 -7.78 -13.70 -25.98
C ALA A 137 -8.28 -15.17 -25.96
N GLN A 138 -8.05 -15.88 -24.85
CA GLN A 138 -8.40 -17.29 -24.69
C GLN A 138 -9.91 -17.59 -24.52
N VAL A 139 -10.81 -16.59 -24.51
CA VAL A 139 -12.25 -16.84 -24.29
C VAL A 139 -12.88 -17.53 -25.52
N PRO A 140 -13.34 -18.80 -25.43
CA PRO A 140 -13.97 -19.46 -26.56
C PRO A 140 -15.39 -18.91 -26.71
N THR A 141 -15.57 -17.98 -27.65
CA THR A 141 -16.88 -17.40 -27.96
C THR A 141 -17.75 -18.42 -28.70
N HIS A 142 -18.30 -19.43 -28.01
CA HIS A 142 -19.29 -20.32 -28.63
C HIS A 142 -20.54 -19.53 -29.04
N GLY A 143 -20.83 -19.54 -30.35
CA GLY A 143 -21.89 -18.72 -30.94
C GLY A 143 -23.28 -19.26 -30.62
N VAL A 144 -24.22 -18.34 -30.36
CA VAL A 144 -25.65 -18.65 -30.25
C VAL A 144 -26.37 -18.10 -31.47
N PRO A 145 -26.81 -18.96 -32.42
CA PRO A 145 -27.91 -18.62 -33.31
C PRO A 145 -29.25 -18.84 -32.58
N ALA A 146 -30.24 -18.01 -32.85
CA ALA A 146 -31.54 -18.06 -32.19
C ALA A 146 -32.56 -19.02 -32.87
N PHE A 147 -33.53 -19.47 -32.07
CA PHE A 147 -34.80 -20.17 -32.44
C PHE A 147 -34.72 -21.70 -32.71
N PRO A 148 -35.85 -22.46 -32.61
CA PRO A 148 -36.49 -22.73 -31.32
C PRO A 148 -36.98 -24.18 -31.11
N GLY A 149 -36.71 -24.74 -29.92
CA GLY A 149 -37.44 -25.89 -29.35
C GLY A 149 -36.92 -27.30 -29.66
N VAL A 150 -37.56 -28.28 -29.01
CA VAL A 150 -37.29 -29.75 -29.00
C VAL A 150 -36.27 -30.25 -27.97
N GLU A 151 -36.59 -31.42 -27.43
CA GLU A 151 -36.27 -31.98 -26.11
C GLU A 151 -34.90 -32.68 -25.96
N ARG A 152 -34.46 -32.75 -24.69
CA ARG A 152 -33.83 -33.87 -23.95
C ARG A 152 -33.07 -34.98 -24.72
N THR A 153 -31.82 -35.21 -24.32
CA THR A 153 -31.17 -36.48 -23.86
C THR A 153 -29.64 -36.26 -23.77
N GLY A 154 -28.82 -36.97 -23.00
CA GLY A 154 -29.07 -37.99 -21.98
C GLY A 154 -27.97 -39.06 -21.87
N ILE A 155 -27.02 -38.89 -20.92
CA ILE A 155 -26.13 -39.92 -20.28
C ILE A 155 -25.19 -40.75 -21.23
N PRO A 156 -24.26 -41.66 -20.78
CA PRO A 156 -23.80 -42.04 -19.41
C PRO A 156 -22.26 -42.26 -19.20
N GLY A 157 -21.85 -42.46 -17.92
CA GLY A 157 -20.68 -43.26 -17.49
C GLY A 157 -19.52 -42.46 -16.87
N LEU A 158 -19.33 -42.30 -15.55
CA LEU A 158 -19.21 -43.26 -14.42
C LEU A 158 -17.94 -44.15 -14.53
N SER A 159 -17.16 -44.42 -13.47
CA SER A 159 -17.34 -44.23 -12.01
C SER A 159 -16.00 -44.40 -11.26
N GLY A 160 -15.86 -43.87 -10.02
CA GLY A 160 -14.59 -43.93 -9.24
C GLY A 160 -14.68 -44.01 -7.69
N VAL A 161 -15.80 -43.59 -7.08
CA VAL A 161 -16.20 -43.87 -5.66
C VAL A 161 -15.36 -43.14 -4.55
N PRO A 162 -15.62 -43.28 -3.22
CA PRO A 162 -16.07 -42.18 -2.33
C PRO A 162 -15.03 -41.79 -1.23
N GLY A 163 -15.20 -40.82 -0.32
CA GLY A 163 -16.29 -39.88 -0.06
C GLY A 163 -16.58 -39.75 1.45
N PHE A 164 -16.39 -38.56 2.01
CA PHE A 164 -16.96 -38.12 3.30
C PHE A 164 -17.24 -36.63 3.22
N GLY A 165 -18.41 -36.19 3.68
CA GLY A 165 -18.84 -34.80 3.51
C GLY A 165 -19.72 -34.28 4.64
N LEU A 166 -19.49 -33.02 4.98
CA LEU A 166 -20.38 -32.08 5.64
C LEU A 166 -20.07 -30.72 4.97
N GLY A 167 -21.00 -29.90 4.50
CA GLY A 167 -22.45 -29.95 4.63
C GLY A 167 -23.01 -28.55 4.85
N ALA A 168 -22.91 -27.67 3.86
CA ALA A 168 -23.36 -26.27 3.96
C ALA A 168 -24.81 -26.11 3.42
N PRO A 169 -25.70 -25.38 4.11
CA PRO A 169 -27.04 -25.09 3.64
C PRO A 169 -27.09 -23.82 2.77
N ASP A 170 -27.88 -23.89 1.70
CA ASP A 170 -28.13 -22.81 0.73
C ASP A 170 -29.41 -22.04 1.10
N ALA A 171 -29.37 -20.69 1.08
CA ALA A 171 -30.57 -19.85 1.13
C ALA A 171 -30.33 -18.38 0.70
N MET A 172 -31.18 -17.92 -0.21
CA MET A 172 -31.52 -16.53 -0.57
C MET A 172 -30.56 -15.68 -1.44
N ARG A 173 -30.94 -15.58 -2.72
CA ARG A 173 -30.80 -14.34 -3.51
C ARG A 173 -31.95 -13.36 -3.19
N PRO A 174 -31.73 -12.04 -3.24
CA PRO A 174 -32.78 -11.04 -3.00
C PRO A 174 -33.67 -10.80 -4.24
N THR A 175 -34.94 -10.45 -4.01
CA THR A 175 -35.90 -9.97 -5.02
C THR A 175 -36.30 -8.52 -4.75
N VAL A 176 -36.51 -7.75 -5.82
CA VAL A 176 -36.89 -6.32 -5.76
C VAL A 176 -38.42 -6.19 -5.67
N PRO A 177 -38.98 -5.44 -4.70
CA PRO A 177 -40.42 -5.13 -4.65
C PRO A 177 -40.82 -3.97 -5.59
N GLY A 178 -41.99 -4.08 -6.23
CA GLY A 178 -42.67 -2.98 -6.91
C GLY A 178 -43.51 -2.09 -5.96
N PRO A 179 -44.15 -1.03 -6.47
CA PRO A 179 -44.86 -0.04 -5.65
C PRO A 179 -46.20 -0.56 -5.11
N MET A 180 -46.60 -0.10 -3.91
CA MET A 180 -47.86 -0.46 -3.25
C MET A 180 -48.77 0.76 -3.05
N ASP A 181 -50.07 0.52 -3.24
CA ASP A 181 -51.18 1.48 -3.27
C ASP A 181 -51.68 1.83 -1.83
N PRO A 182 -52.04 3.09 -1.49
CA PRO A 182 -52.26 3.48 -0.10
C PRO A 182 -53.72 3.34 0.33
N SER A 183 -54.18 2.11 0.63
CA SER A 183 -55.50 1.91 1.28
C SER A 183 -55.61 0.61 2.09
N ALA A 184 -54.91 0.53 3.23
CA ALA A 184 -55.06 -0.56 4.20
C ALA A 184 -54.82 -0.17 5.67
N ALA A 185 -54.98 1.11 6.02
CA ALA A 185 -54.66 1.65 7.35
C ALA A 185 -55.89 2.14 8.12
N GLN A 186 -56.90 1.28 8.31
CA GLN A 186 -57.99 1.50 9.28
C GLN A 186 -58.83 0.24 9.56
N ARG A 187 -58.51 -0.47 10.65
CA ARG A 187 -59.46 -1.06 11.62
C ARG A 187 -58.72 -1.90 12.68
N GLY A 188 -59.04 -1.69 13.95
CA GLY A 188 -58.85 -2.69 15.01
C GLY A 188 -57.63 -2.54 15.92
N LEU A 189 -57.61 -1.48 16.74
CA LEU A 189 -56.94 -1.54 18.05
C LEU A 189 -57.90 -1.05 19.13
N SER A 190 -58.31 -1.96 20.00
CA SER A 190 -59.03 -1.68 21.24
C SER A 190 -58.39 -2.45 22.40
N ASN A 191 -58.00 -1.70 23.44
CA ASN A 191 -57.65 -2.15 24.79
C ASN A 191 -56.48 -3.16 24.94
N GLY A 192 -55.32 -2.62 25.31
CA GLY A 192 -54.19 -3.37 25.88
C GLY A 192 -53.26 -2.43 26.64
N ALA A 193 -53.11 -2.64 27.95
CA ALA A 193 -52.44 -1.78 28.93
C ALA A 193 -51.19 -0.99 28.46
N VAL A 194 -51.16 0.32 28.80
CA VAL A 194 -49.97 1.16 28.70
C VAL A 194 -48.91 0.73 29.72
N ALA A 195 -47.85 0.08 29.24
CA ALA A 195 -46.55 0.07 29.90
C ALA A 195 -45.73 1.22 29.31
N GLN A 196 -45.42 2.23 30.11
CA GLN A 196 -44.57 3.35 29.68
C GLN A 196 -43.11 2.93 29.67
N THR A 197 -42.59 2.52 28.51
CA THR A 197 -41.15 2.36 28.32
C THR A 197 -40.52 3.75 28.27
N GLN A 198 -40.01 4.24 29.40
CA GLN A 198 -39.20 5.45 29.43
C GLN A 198 -37.96 5.22 28.56
N GLN A 199 -37.79 6.05 27.52
CA GLN A 199 -36.51 6.13 26.82
C GLN A 199 -35.48 6.67 27.82
N VAL A 200 -34.58 5.79 28.26
CA VAL A 200 -33.42 6.18 29.05
C VAL A 200 -32.50 6.95 28.13
N VAL A 201 -32.59 8.28 28.19
CA VAL A 201 -31.54 9.16 27.65
C VAL A 201 -30.25 8.78 28.40
N PRO A 202 -29.16 8.41 27.71
CA PRO A 202 -27.90 8.16 28.40
C PRO A 202 -27.51 9.42 29.16
N ALA A 203 -27.25 9.28 30.45
CA ALA A 203 -26.76 10.39 31.26
C ALA A 203 -25.45 10.90 30.65
N PRO A 204 -25.20 12.22 30.64
CA PRO A 204 -23.91 12.73 30.20
C PRO A 204 -22.82 12.09 31.06
N GLU A 205 -21.82 11.48 30.42
CA GLU A 205 -20.63 11.05 31.13
C GLU A 205 -20.03 12.26 31.85
N PRO A 206 -19.56 12.13 33.11
CA PRO A 206 -18.93 13.23 33.79
C PRO A 206 -17.71 13.67 32.99
N GLU A 207 -17.70 14.95 32.58
CA GLU A 207 -16.57 15.55 31.89
C GLU A 207 -15.29 15.23 32.68
N LYS A 208 -14.35 14.50 32.06
CA LYS A 208 -13.04 14.26 32.66
C LYS A 208 -12.46 15.62 33.04
N PRO A 209 -11.94 15.79 34.27
CA PRO A 209 -11.46 17.09 34.73
C PRO A 209 -10.47 17.63 33.70
N THR A 210 -10.83 18.76 33.10
CA THR A 210 -10.06 19.35 32.02
C THR A 210 -8.67 19.64 32.54
N ALA A 211 -7.67 19.01 31.92
CA ALA A 211 -6.28 19.38 32.15
C ALA A 211 -6.13 20.90 31.91
N PRO A 212 -5.33 21.61 32.71
CA PRO A 212 -5.19 23.06 32.57
C PRO A 212 -4.85 23.40 31.12
N GLU A 213 -5.60 24.34 30.54
CA GLU A 213 -5.44 24.68 29.12
C GLU A 213 -4.05 25.28 28.89
N LYS A 214 -3.24 24.58 28.09
CA LYS A 214 -1.87 24.99 27.76
C LYS A 214 -1.88 26.37 27.10
N SER A 215 -0.98 27.23 27.55
CA SER A 215 -0.77 28.54 26.96
C SER A 215 -0.18 28.45 25.55
N VAL A 216 -0.33 29.51 24.76
CA VAL A 216 0.28 29.62 23.43
C VAL A 216 1.81 29.42 23.50
N ALA A 217 2.46 29.88 24.56
CA ALA A 217 3.91 29.75 24.74
C ALA A 217 4.33 28.29 25.00
N GLU A 218 3.58 27.54 25.79
CA GLU A 218 3.83 26.11 26.04
C GLU A 218 3.59 25.27 24.78
N LEU A 219 2.53 25.57 24.01
CA LEU A 219 2.24 24.88 22.75
C LEU A 219 3.25 25.18 21.64
N LEU A 220 3.79 26.40 21.59
CA LEU A 220 4.91 26.73 20.70
C LEU A 220 6.21 26.05 21.16
N ALA A 221 6.48 25.96 22.47
CA ALA A 221 7.62 25.20 22.98
C ALA A 221 7.51 23.70 22.66
N GLU A 222 6.31 23.12 22.70
CA GLU A 222 6.05 21.73 22.26
C GLU A 222 6.31 21.55 20.76
N LEU A 223 5.91 22.52 19.91
CA LEU A 223 6.23 22.50 18.48
C LEU A 223 7.74 22.65 18.23
N ASP A 224 8.41 23.57 18.94
CA ASP A 224 9.85 23.83 18.80
C ASP A 224 10.71 22.64 19.27
N ALA A 225 10.20 21.88 20.25
CA ALA A 225 10.81 20.64 20.74
C ALA A 225 10.62 19.43 19.81
N MET A 226 9.73 19.49 18.81
CA MET A 226 9.63 18.43 17.79
C MET A 226 10.95 18.35 17.00
N ILE A 227 11.42 17.14 16.73
CA ILE A 227 12.66 16.91 15.98
C ILE A 227 12.50 17.43 14.54
N GLY A 228 13.53 18.12 14.04
CA GLY A 228 13.55 18.69 12.69
C GLY A 228 12.49 19.77 12.44
N LEU A 229 11.81 19.68 11.30
CA LEU A 229 10.64 20.50 10.93
C LEU A 229 10.89 22.03 10.89
N GLU A 230 12.12 22.45 10.60
CA GLU A 230 12.53 23.87 10.63
C GLU A 230 11.69 24.81 9.74
N ARG A 231 11.25 24.36 8.55
CA ARG A 231 10.33 25.14 7.68
C ARG A 231 8.96 25.30 8.35
N VAL A 232 8.41 24.20 8.86
CA VAL A 232 7.10 24.12 9.52
C VAL A 232 7.06 25.02 10.76
N LYS A 233 8.05 24.90 11.65
CA LYS A 233 8.17 25.74 12.86
C LYS A 233 8.12 27.23 12.50
N LYS A 234 8.97 27.67 11.56
CA LYS A 234 9.04 29.07 11.11
C LYS A 234 7.71 29.56 10.55
N GLU A 235 7.01 28.77 9.76
CA GLU A 235 5.73 29.16 9.19
C GLU A 235 4.61 29.21 10.23
N ILE A 236 4.54 28.25 11.17
CA ILE A 236 3.55 28.30 12.26
C ILE A 236 3.81 29.51 13.19
N HIS A 237 5.06 29.79 13.55
CA HIS A 237 5.41 31.02 14.30
C HIS A 237 4.99 32.29 13.53
N ARG A 238 5.16 32.32 12.20
CA ARG A 238 4.70 33.44 11.35
C ARG A 238 3.17 33.59 11.38
N GLN A 239 2.43 32.49 11.29
CA GLN A 239 0.96 32.50 11.37
C GLN A 239 0.47 32.96 12.76
N VAL A 240 1.07 32.46 13.83
CA VAL A 240 0.75 32.90 15.20
C VAL A 240 1.02 34.40 15.39
N ALA A 241 2.12 34.93 14.87
CA ALA A 241 2.41 36.36 14.91
C ALA A 241 1.36 37.19 14.13
N LEU A 242 0.98 36.75 12.92
CA LEU A 242 -0.06 37.39 12.12
C LEU A 242 -1.40 37.45 12.87
N LEU A 243 -1.85 36.32 13.39
CA LEU A 243 -3.11 36.16 14.10
C LEU A 243 -3.13 36.91 15.44
N THR A 244 -2.00 36.98 16.14
CA THR A 244 -1.84 37.80 17.35
C THR A 244 -2.02 39.29 17.04
N VAL A 245 -1.46 39.78 15.93
CA VAL A 245 -1.66 41.16 15.48
C VAL A 245 -3.10 41.40 15.00
N GLU A 246 -3.73 40.43 14.33
CA GLU A 246 -5.16 40.48 13.94
C GLU A 246 -6.07 40.68 15.16
N LYS A 247 -5.82 39.92 16.24
CA LYS A 247 -6.51 40.03 17.51
C LYS A 247 -6.31 41.41 18.16
N MET A 248 -5.06 41.85 18.33
CA MET A 248 -4.74 43.17 18.89
C MET A 248 -5.40 44.33 18.12
N ARG A 249 -5.46 44.25 16.78
CA ARG A 249 -6.16 45.24 15.96
C ARG A 249 -7.67 45.25 16.25
N THR A 250 -8.27 44.08 16.36
CA THR A 250 -9.70 43.92 16.61
C THR A 250 -10.08 44.42 18.01
N GLU A 251 -9.27 44.11 19.03
CA GLU A 251 -9.40 44.63 20.40
C GLU A 251 -9.25 46.15 20.46
N ALA A 252 -8.37 46.74 19.62
CA ALA A 252 -8.24 48.18 19.44
C ALA A 252 -9.37 48.83 18.60
N GLY A 253 -10.41 48.08 18.21
CA GLY A 253 -11.53 48.56 17.39
C GLY A 253 -11.17 48.85 15.92
N LEU A 254 -10.00 48.42 15.46
CA LEU A 254 -9.57 48.55 14.08
C LEU A 254 -10.12 47.40 13.24
N LYS A 255 -10.48 47.69 11.98
CA LYS A 255 -10.80 46.64 11.02
C LYS A 255 -9.56 45.79 10.72
N ALA A 256 -9.64 44.50 11.01
CA ALA A 256 -8.73 43.50 10.47
C ALA A 256 -9.13 43.15 9.02
N PRO A 257 -8.19 42.90 8.11
CA PRO A 257 -8.49 42.23 6.85
C PRO A 257 -8.91 40.78 7.18
N LYS A 258 -10.06 40.32 6.67
CA LYS A 258 -10.45 38.92 6.82
C LYS A 258 -9.52 38.07 5.94
N MET A 259 -8.52 37.44 6.55
CA MET A 259 -7.65 36.48 5.89
C MET A 259 -8.32 35.10 5.81
N SER A 260 -7.74 34.18 5.05
CA SER A 260 -8.07 32.76 5.17
C SER A 260 -7.21 32.12 6.25
N ARG A 261 -7.75 31.13 6.96
CA ARG A 261 -7.06 30.37 8.02
C ARG A 261 -6.80 28.91 7.63
N HIS A 262 -7.21 28.49 6.43
CA HIS A 262 -7.04 27.13 5.92
C HIS A 262 -5.61 26.91 5.38
N LEU A 263 -5.06 25.71 5.58
CA LEU A 263 -3.64 25.39 5.30
C LEU A 263 -3.52 24.18 4.36
N ILE A 264 -2.47 24.16 3.53
CA ILE A 264 -2.06 22.98 2.75
C ILE A 264 -0.80 22.41 3.41
N PHE A 265 -0.80 21.13 3.78
CA PHE A 265 0.38 20.43 4.30
C PHE A 265 0.93 19.45 3.25
N VAL A 266 2.04 19.79 2.60
CA VAL A 266 2.67 18.92 1.58
C VAL A 266 3.90 18.23 2.13
N GLY A 267 4.08 16.94 1.78
CA GLY A 267 5.28 16.17 2.14
C GLY A 267 4.98 14.67 2.25
N ASN A 268 6.03 13.85 2.34
CA ASN A 268 5.91 12.38 2.36
C ASN A 268 5.22 11.84 3.64
N PRO A 269 4.82 10.55 3.67
CA PRO A 269 4.26 9.93 4.87
C PRO A 269 5.26 9.96 6.03
N GLY A 270 4.75 10.11 7.25
CA GLY A 270 5.53 10.05 8.48
C GLY A 270 6.39 11.29 8.79
N THR A 271 6.28 12.38 8.04
CA THR A 271 6.92 13.68 8.35
C THR A 271 6.19 14.49 9.44
N GLY A 272 5.22 13.91 10.16
CA GLY A 272 4.57 14.55 11.32
C GLY A 272 3.37 15.47 11.02
N LYS A 273 2.87 15.52 9.77
CA LYS A 273 1.71 16.34 9.34
C LYS A 273 0.53 16.34 10.33
N THR A 274 -0.03 15.18 10.66
CA THR A 274 -1.17 15.04 11.60
C THR A 274 -0.83 15.54 13.01
N THR A 275 0.39 15.27 13.49
CA THR A 275 0.85 15.73 14.82
C THR A 275 0.89 17.25 14.90
N VAL A 276 1.44 17.90 13.86
CA VAL A 276 1.46 19.36 13.76
C VAL A 276 0.05 19.93 13.59
N ALA A 277 -0.83 19.29 12.82
CA ALA A 277 -2.23 19.71 12.68
C ALA A 277 -2.97 19.74 14.04
N ARG A 278 -2.69 18.76 14.91
CA ARG A 278 -3.21 18.72 16.29
C ARG A 278 -2.70 19.88 17.13
N LEU A 279 -1.41 20.20 17.05
CA LEU A 279 -0.81 21.36 17.73
C LEU A 279 -1.39 22.69 17.21
N VAL A 280 -1.58 22.84 15.89
CA VAL A 280 -2.21 24.03 15.30
C VAL A 280 -3.61 24.25 15.84
N GLY A 281 -4.44 23.20 15.95
CA GLY A 281 -5.76 23.29 16.57
C GLY A 281 -5.73 23.77 18.02
N ALA A 282 -4.79 23.26 18.83
CA ALA A 282 -4.58 23.69 20.20
C ALA A 282 -4.08 25.15 20.30
N ILE A 283 -3.13 25.55 19.45
CA ILE A 283 -2.57 26.91 19.40
C ILE A 283 -3.67 27.92 19.03
N TYR A 284 -4.47 27.62 18.01
CA TYR A 284 -5.57 28.48 17.59
C TYR A 284 -6.68 28.57 18.64
N LYS A 285 -6.90 27.52 19.43
CA LYS A 285 -7.76 27.58 20.63
C LYS A 285 -7.19 28.51 21.70
N ALA A 286 -5.91 28.34 22.05
CA ALA A 286 -5.24 29.16 23.07
C ALA A 286 -5.15 30.65 22.67
N LEU A 287 -5.11 30.96 21.36
CA LEU A 287 -5.25 32.33 20.84
C LEU A 287 -6.68 32.89 20.94
N GLY A 288 -7.70 32.04 21.14
CA GLY A 288 -9.11 32.41 21.15
C GLY A 288 -9.75 32.50 19.75
N LEU A 289 -9.16 31.85 18.74
CA LEU A 289 -9.68 31.81 17.36
C LEU A 289 -10.63 30.63 17.16
N LEU A 290 -10.35 29.50 17.81
CA LEU A 290 -11.17 28.30 17.75
C LEU A 290 -11.80 28.02 19.12
N PRO A 291 -13.13 27.92 19.25
CA PRO A 291 -13.81 27.65 20.52
C PRO A 291 -13.34 26.38 21.27
N LYS A 292 -12.93 25.34 20.55
CA LYS A 292 -12.63 24.01 21.13
C LYS A 292 -11.25 23.47 20.76
N GLY A 293 -10.79 23.70 19.52
CA GLY A 293 -9.47 23.27 19.04
C GLY A 293 -9.31 21.77 18.78
N GLN A 294 -10.40 20.98 18.71
CA GLN A 294 -10.26 19.55 18.35
C GLN A 294 -9.69 19.36 16.94
N LEU A 295 -9.04 18.23 16.72
CA LEU A 295 -8.68 17.73 15.39
C LEU A 295 -9.68 16.62 15.00
N VAL A 296 -10.36 16.79 13.87
CA VAL A 296 -11.13 15.74 13.19
C VAL A 296 -10.34 15.37 11.94
N GLU A 297 -9.74 14.19 11.95
CA GLU A 297 -8.96 13.62 10.84
C GLU A 297 -9.86 12.72 10.00
N VAL A 298 -9.82 12.87 8.68
CA VAL A 298 -10.63 12.10 7.72
C VAL A 298 -9.90 11.83 6.40
N ASP A 299 -10.36 10.84 5.66
CA ASP A 299 -9.94 10.55 4.28
C ASP A 299 -11.10 10.67 3.25
N ARG A 300 -10.84 10.29 1.98
CA ARG A 300 -11.85 10.27 0.91
C ARG A 300 -13.08 9.41 1.27
N SER A 301 -12.88 8.26 1.91
CA SER A 301 -13.92 7.29 2.23
C SER A 301 -14.92 7.82 3.25
N GLU A 302 -14.52 8.78 4.08
CA GLU A 302 -15.40 9.45 5.06
C GLU A 302 -16.14 10.66 4.49
N LEU A 303 -15.64 11.28 3.42
CA LEU A 303 -16.27 12.44 2.77
C LEU A 303 -17.21 12.02 1.63
N VAL A 304 -16.82 11.02 0.83
CA VAL A 304 -17.54 10.58 -0.37
C VAL A 304 -18.50 9.43 -0.04
N ALA A 305 -19.71 9.44 -0.60
CA ALA A 305 -20.69 8.37 -0.47
C ALA A 305 -20.74 7.49 -1.74
N GLY A 306 -21.16 6.23 -1.61
CA GLY A 306 -21.31 5.30 -2.73
C GLY A 306 -22.59 5.49 -3.57
N TYR A 307 -23.47 6.44 -3.19
CA TYR A 307 -24.76 6.67 -3.83
C TYR A 307 -24.97 8.16 -4.13
N VAL A 308 -25.63 8.44 -5.27
CA VAL A 308 -25.91 9.81 -5.74
C VAL A 308 -26.67 10.64 -4.71
N GLY A 309 -26.22 11.87 -4.47
CA GLY A 309 -26.89 12.84 -3.60
C GLY A 309 -26.70 12.61 -2.10
N GLN A 310 -25.87 11.64 -1.69
CA GLN A 310 -25.49 11.45 -0.28
C GLN A 310 -24.16 12.12 0.07
N THR A 311 -23.31 12.42 -0.91
CA THR A 311 -21.95 12.92 -0.67
C THR A 311 -21.94 14.33 -0.06
N ALA A 312 -22.80 15.24 -0.52
CA ALA A 312 -22.95 16.56 0.10
C ALA A 312 -23.39 16.47 1.57
N LEU A 313 -24.37 15.61 1.90
CA LEU A 313 -24.80 15.40 3.28
C LEU A 313 -23.67 14.85 4.15
N LYS A 314 -22.98 13.81 3.67
CA LYS A 314 -21.87 13.17 4.38
C LYS A 314 -20.69 14.12 4.63
N THR A 315 -20.31 14.90 3.62
CA THR A 315 -19.28 15.95 3.75
C THR A 315 -19.70 17.03 4.75
N ALA A 316 -20.94 17.52 4.69
CA ALA A 316 -21.43 18.52 5.64
C ALA A 316 -21.48 17.99 7.08
N GLU A 317 -21.89 16.73 7.30
CA GLU A 317 -21.85 16.08 8.62
C GLU A 317 -20.43 15.95 9.18
N VAL A 318 -19.43 15.67 8.33
CA VAL A 318 -18.01 15.66 8.73
C VAL A 318 -17.53 17.07 9.09
N CYS A 319 -17.83 18.08 8.26
CA CYS A 319 -17.51 19.47 8.58
C CYS A 319 -18.13 19.91 9.90
N ALA A 320 -19.41 19.58 10.15
CA ALA A 320 -20.12 19.92 11.38
C ALA A 320 -19.49 19.32 12.66
N LYS A 321 -18.87 18.13 12.58
CA LYS A 321 -18.08 17.55 13.69
C LYS A 321 -16.81 18.36 13.96
N ALA A 322 -16.21 18.95 12.93
CA ALA A 322 -14.98 19.73 13.01
C ALA A 322 -15.20 21.20 13.43
N VAL A 323 -16.43 21.73 13.36
CA VAL A 323 -16.77 23.11 13.78
C VAL A 323 -16.33 23.38 15.24
N GLY A 324 -15.69 24.54 15.41
CA GLY A 324 -15.00 24.94 16.63
C GLY A 324 -13.54 24.47 16.71
N GLY A 325 -13.02 23.81 15.67
CA GLY A 325 -11.73 23.14 15.63
C GLY A 325 -11.13 23.06 14.22
N VAL A 326 -10.42 21.96 13.95
CA VAL A 326 -9.70 21.70 12.71
C VAL A 326 -10.25 20.44 12.04
N LEU A 327 -10.65 20.55 10.78
CA LEU A 327 -10.82 19.41 9.87
C LEU A 327 -9.49 19.15 9.16
N PHE A 328 -8.94 17.95 9.29
CA PHE A 328 -7.74 17.50 8.59
C PHE A 328 -8.12 16.42 7.59
N ILE A 329 -7.85 16.67 6.31
CA ILE A 329 -8.15 15.75 5.22
C ILE A 329 -6.82 15.19 4.71
N ASP A 330 -6.52 13.93 5.03
CA ASP A 330 -5.32 13.28 4.50
C ASP A 330 -5.53 12.80 3.06
N GLU A 331 -4.43 12.72 2.31
CA GLU A 331 -4.39 12.45 0.87
C GLU A 331 -5.51 13.17 0.08
N ALA A 332 -5.69 14.47 0.32
CA ALA A 332 -6.83 15.24 -0.19
C ALA A 332 -6.94 15.26 -1.73
N TYR A 333 -5.84 14.99 -2.46
CA TYR A 333 -5.87 14.76 -3.90
C TYR A 333 -6.72 13.56 -4.33
N ALA A 334 -7.03 12.63 -3.44
CA ALA A 334 -8.00 11.57 -3.66
C ALA A 334 -9.43 12.13 -3.89
N LEU A 335 -9.72 13.35 -3.46
CA LEU A 335 -10.97 14.07 -3.76
C LEU A 335 -10.97 14.72 -5.17
N THR A 336 -10.06 14.32 -6.05
CA THR A 336 -10.12 14.69 -7.48
C THR A 336 -10.83 13.61 -8.31
N GLY A 337 -11.38 14.03 -9.46
CA GLY A 337 -11.85 13.11 -10.49
C GLY A 337 -13.37 13.12 -10.66
N ASP A 338 -14.03 12.08 -10.16
CA ASP A 338 -15.45 11.79 -10.42
C ASP A 338 -16.43 12.82 -9.85
N GLN A 339 -17.70 12.70 -10.27
CA GLN A 339 -18.78 13.60 -9.88
C GLN A 339 -19.02 13.67 -8.36
N TYR A 340 -18.76 12.59 -7.61
CA TYR A 340 -18.98 12.54 -6.17
C TYR A 340 -17.84 13.25 -5.45
N ALA A 341 -16.60 13.07 -5.90
CA ALA A 341 -15.46 13.82 -5.42
C ALA A 341 -15.64 15.33 -5.64
N GLN A 342 -16.15 15.74 -6.81
CA GLN A 342 -16.54 17.13 -7.08
C GLN A 342 -17.69 17.64 -6.18
N GLU A 343 -18.69 16.81 -5.88
CA GLU A 343 -19.78 17.12 -4.94
C GLU A 343 -19.22 17.38 -3.52
N ALA A 344 -18.28 16.55 -3.06
CA ALA A 344 -17.58 16.73 -1.79
C ALA A 344 -16.78 18.04 -1.75
N VAL A 345 -15.96 18.32 -2.78
CA VAL A 345 -15.17 19.56 -2.87
C VAL A 345 -16.06 20.80 -2.88
N ASN A 346 -17.15 20.80 -3.66
CA ASN A 346 -18.08 21.93 -3.70
C ASN A 346 -18.77 22.16 -2.34
N THR A 347 -19.10 21.08 -1.64
CA THR A 347 -19.67 21.15 -0.29
C THR A 347 -18.63 21.69 0.70
N LEU A 348 -17.39 21.18 0.67
CA LEU A 348 -16.30 21.66 1.53
C LEU A 348 -16.05 23.17 1.34
N VAL A 349 -15.98 23.65 0.09
CA VAL A 349 -15.79 25.08 -0.22
C VAL A 349 -16.93 25.97 0.32
N LYS A 350 -18.17 25.45 0.36
CA LYS A 350 -19.33 26.11 0.99
C LYS A 350 -19.17 26.15 2.51
N GLU A 351 -18.94 25.00 3.15
CA GLU A 351 -18.79 24.93 4.61
C GLU A 351 -17.61 25.80 5.11
N MET A 352 -16.52 25.93 4.32
CA MET A 352 -15.41 26.84 4.59
C MET A 352 -15.80 28.33 4.55
N GLU A 353 -16.86 28.74 3.84
CA GLU A 353 -17.37 30.12 3.90
C GLU A 353 -18.34 30.29 5.07
N ASP A 354 -19.28 29.36 5.22
CA ASP A 354 -20.33 29.41 6.24
C ASP A 354 -19.73 29.35 7.67
N HIS A 355 -18.66 28.58 7.85
CA HIS A 355 -17.93 28.39 9.11
C HIS A 355 -16.54 29.07 9.15
N ARG A 356 -16.34 30.12 8.36
CA ARG A 356 -15.04 30.79 8.20
C ARG A 356 -14.38 31.27 9.50
N GLU A 357 -15.16 31.62 10.51
CA GLU A 357 -14.65 32.17 11.77
C GLU A 357 -14.29 31.07 12.79
N ASP A 358 -14.89 29.88 12.70
CA ASP A 358 -14.83 28.82 13.71
C ASP A 358 -14.43 27.41 13.19
N LEU A 359 -14.21 27.24 11.88
CA LEU A 359 -13.65 26.04 11.26
C LEU A 359 -12.35 26.36 10.53
N VAL A 360 -11.28 25.66 10.89
CA VAL A 360 -10.05 25.58 10.08
C VAL A 360 -10.05 24.26 9.32
N VAL A 361 -9.56 24.29 8.09
CA VAL A 361 -9.41 23.10 7.23
C VAL A 361 -7.94 23.00 6.86
N ILE A 362 -7.37 21.82 7.04
CA ILE A 362 -6.01 21.48 6.64
C ILE A 362 -6.12 20.33 5.65
N VAL A 363 -5.61 20.52 4.44
CA VAL A 363 -5.57 19.48 3.41
C VAL A 363 -4.14 18.98 3.27
N ALA A 364 -3.94 17.67 3.31
CA ALA A 364 -2.61 17.06 3.30
C ALA A 364 -2.41 16.12 2.10
N GLY A 365 -1.15 15.94 1.69
CA GLY A 365 -0.78 15.00 0.63
C GLY A 365 0.65 15.18 0.12
N TYR A 366 0.98 14.50 -0.97
CA TYR A 366 2.25 14.70 -1.68
C TYR A 366 2.25 16.04 -2.44
N PRO A 367 3.41 16.69 -2.65
CA PRO A 367 3.49 17.99 -3.30
C PRO A 367 2.78 18.08 -4.66
N ASP A 368 3.14 17.22 -5.62
CA ASP A 368 2.65 17.36 -7.00
C ASP A 368 1.14 17.08 -7.16
N PRO A 369 0.57 15.99 -6.58
CA PRO A 369 -0.88 15.76 -6.61
C PRO A 369 -1.68 16.89 -5.93
N MET A 370 -1.13 17.53 -4.89
CA MET A 370 -1.79 18.63 -4.19
C MET A 370 -1.88 19.91 -5.04
N VAL A 371 -0.92 20.17 -5.95
CA VAL A 371 -1.04 21.26 -6.92
C VAL A 371 -2.26 21.04 -7.83
N GLY A 372 -2.42 19.82 -8.35
CA GLY A 372 -3.57 19.43 -9.18
C GLY A 372 -4.92 19.54 -8.45
N PHE A 373 -4.97 19.10 -7.19
CA PHE A 373 -6.16 19.21 -6.34
C PHE A 373 -6.61 20.66 -6.12
N ILE A 374 -5.69 21.55 -5.73
CA ILE A 374 -6.01 22.96 -5.48
C ILE A 374 -6.41 23.68 -6.77
N ALA A 375 -5.79 23.33 -7.91
CA ALA A 375 -6.10 23.91 -9.22
C ALA A 375 -7.48 23.47 -9.78
N GLN A 376 -8.03 22.34 -9.33
CA GLN A 376 -9.30 21.80 -9.83
C GLN A 376 -10.52 22.69 -9.52
N ASN A 377 -10.48 23.48 -8.43
CA ASN A 377 -11.60 24.32 -8.03
C ASN A 377 -11.11 25.72 -7.61
N PRO A 378 -11.52 26.80 -8.31
CA PRO A 378 -11.15 28.18 -7.94
C PRO A 378 -11.52 28.56 -6.50
N GLY A 379 -12.56 27.94 -5.94
CA GLY A 379 -12.95 28.08 -4.54
C GLY A 379 -11.86 27.59 -3.58
N LEU A 380 -11.25 26.42 -3.85
CA LEU A 380 -10.11 25.91 -3.08
C LEU A 380 -8.93 26.88 -3.19
N ALA A 381 -8.50 27.23 -4.40
CA ALA A 381 -7.38 28.14 -4.63
C ALA A 381 -7.56 29.52 -3.96
N SER A 382 -8.80 30.03 -3.85
CA SER A 382 -9.10 31.28 -3.14
C SER A 382 -8.97 31.20 -1.62
N ARG A 383 -9.11 30.00 -1.04
CA ARG A 383 -9.15 29.75 0.41
C ARG A 383 -7.84 29.16 0.93
N PHE A 384 -7.16 28.34 0.15
CA PHE A 384 -5.90 27.71 0.54
C PHE A 384 -4.70 28.55 0.06
N THR A 385 -4.44 29.65 0.77
CA THR A 385 -3.39 30.63 0.42
C THR A 385 -2.04 30.37 1.10
N THR A 386 -1.97 29.40 2.01
CA THR A 386 -0.77 29.08 2.79
C THR A 386 -0.44 27.60 2.64
N THR A 387 0.72 27.33 2.05
CA THR A 387 1.30 25.98 1.96
C THR A 387 2.43 25.85 2.97
N ILE A 388 2.45 24.73 3.68
CA ILE A 388 3.51 24.34 4.60
C ILE A 388 4.12 23.05 4.07
N GLU A 389 5.41 23.12 3.76
CA GLU A 389 6.21 21.99 3.29
C GLU A 389 6.83 21.26 4.49
N PHE A 390 6.65 19.94 4.52
CA PHE A 390 7.20 19.02 5.49
C PHE A 390 8.31 18.22 4.80
N ASP A 391 9.55 18.67 5.01
CA ASP A 391 10.75 18.01 4.50
C ASP A 391 10.88 16.57 5.05
N ASP A 392 11.57 15.70 4.33
CA ASP A 392 11.99 14.39 4.84
C ASP A 392 13.05 14.57 5.94
N TYR A 393 13.07 13.66 6.91
CA TYR A 393 14.06 13.68 7.98
C TYR A 393 15.42 13.15 7.51
N SER A 394 16.48 13.85 7.93
CA SER A 394 17.86 13.37 7.83
C SER A 394 18.10 12.15 8.73
N ASP A 395 19.20 11.42 8.49
CA ASP A 395 19.55 10.20 9.23
C ASP A 395 19.68 10.44 10.75
N ASP A 396 20.27 11.58 11.13
CA ASP A 396 20.44 11.94 12.55
C ASP A 396 19.10 12.36 13.18
N GLU A 397 18.18 12.97 12.42
CA GLU A 397 16.82 13.25 12.88
C GLU A 397 15.98 11.97 13.03
N LEU A 398 16.11 11.00 12.12
CA LEU A 398 15.45 9.70 12.21
C LEU A 398 15.96 8.87 13.38
N LEU A 399 17.26 8.96 13.69
CA LEU A 399 17.88 8.35 14.86
C LEU A 399 17.34 9.00 16.14
N ALA A 400 17.34 10.33 16.22
CA ALA A 400 16.75 11.05 17.35
C ALA A 400 15.25 10.72 17.54
N ILE A 401 14.49 10.53 16.45
CA ILE A 401 13.09 10.09 16.52
C ILE A 401 12.99 8.66 17.09
N LEU A 402 13.87 7.75 16.67
CA LEU A 402 13.91 6.38 17.19
C LEU A 402 14.28 6.37 18.68
N ASP A 403 15.31 7.13 19.09
CA ASP A 403 15.72 7.29 20.47
C ASP A 403 14.57 7.86 21.33
N SER A 404 13.87 8.89 20.86
CA SER A 404 12.70 9.45 21.56
C SER A 404 11.55 8.45 21.73
N ILE A 405 11.33 7.56 20.76
CA ILE A 405 10.35 6.46 20.86
C ILE A 405 10.81 5.39 21.87
N ALA A 406 12.09 5.06 21.87
CA ALA A 406 12.69 4.11 22.81
C ALA A 406 12.63 4.62 24.25
N GLU A 407 13.12 5.85 24.51
CA GLU A 407 13.07 6.50 25.82
C GLU A 407 11.64 6.59 26.36
N GLY A 408 10.68 6.97 25.51
CA GLY A 408 9.25 7.03 25.86
C GLY A 408 8.61 5.67 26.17
N SER A 409 9.34 4.58 25.93
CA SER A 409 8.95 3.19 26.18
C SER A 409 9.86 2.50 27.21
N ASP A 410 10.66 3.26 27.98
CA ASP A 410 11.68 2.78 28.93
C ASP A 410 12.81 1.91 28.32
N TYR A 411 13.02 1.98 26.99
CA TYR A 411 14.13 1.34 26.26
C TYR A 411 15.31 2.32 26.05
N GLU A 412 16.52 1.77 25.88
CA GLU A 412 17.74 2.52 25.55
C GLU A 412 18.56 1.73 24.54
N LEU A 413 19.13 2.40 23.52
CA LEU A 413 20.00 1.77 22.53
C LEU A 413 21.46 1.79 23.00
N THR A 414 22.17 0.69 22.81
CA THR A 414 23.64 0.67 23.01
C THR A 414 24.37 1.39 21.87
N ALA A 415 25.64 1.77 22.10
CA ALA A 415 26.41 2.52 21.11
C ALA A 415 26.60 1.77 19.77
N ASP A 416 26.76 0.45 19.81
CA ASP A 416 26.78 -0.41 18.62
C ASP A 416 25.41 -0.51 17.94
N ALA A 417 24.31 -0.43 18.70
CA ALA A 417 22.96 -0.35 18.13
C ALA A 417 22.76 0.98 17.39
N HIS A 418 23.24 2.11 17.93
CA HIS A 418 23.22 3.40 17.23
C HIS A 418 24.01 3.38 15.91
N GLU A 419 25.21 2.79 15.91
CA GLU A 419 25.99 2.63 14.66
C GLU A 419 25.25 1.73 13.65
N ARG A 420 24.65 0.63 14.11
CA ARG A 420 23.84 -0.27 13.27
C ARG A 420 22.63 0.45 12.66
N VAL A 421 21.87 1.18 13.46
CA VAL A 421 20.68 1.92 13.02
C VAL A 421 21.07 3.01 12.02
N ARG A 422 22.17 3.75 12.25
CA ARG A 422 22.68 4.72 11.28
C ARG A 422 23.03 4.07 9.94
N HIS A 423 23.68 2.91 9.93
CA HIS A 423 23.93 2.17 8.69
C HIS A 423 22.63 1.72 7.99
N VAL A 424 21.60 1.29 8.73
CA VAL A 424 20.28 0.96 8.14
C VAL A 424 19.66 2.19 7.47
N PHE A 425 19.66 3.35 8.12
CA PHE A 425 19.13 4.59 7.54
C PHE A 425 19.90 5.04 6.29
N GLN A 426 21.24 4.94 6.29
CA GLN A 426 22.10 5.28 5.15
C GLN A 426 21.93 4.32 3.96
N ALA A 427 21.73 3.02 4.24
CA ALA A 427 21.52 2.01 3.20
C ALA A 427 20.11 2.02 2.61
N THR A 428 19.11 2.55 3.33
CA THR A 428 17.70 2.54 2.90
C THR A 428 17.39 3.70 1.93
N PRO A 429 16.99 3.44 0.68
CA PRO A 429 16.70 4.49 -0.30
C PRO A 429 15.52 5.39 0.11
N ARG A 430 15.69 6.71 -0.06
CA ARG A 430 14.66 7.73 0.24
C ARG A 430 13.70 7.91 -0.92
N THR A 431 12.88 6.89 -1.13
CA THR A 431 11.72 6.94 -2.03
C THR A 431 10.55 7.66 -1.35
N PRO A 432 9.52 8.14 -2.08
CA PRO A 432 8.31 8.70 -1.47
C PRO A 432 7.58 7.73 -0.51
N ALA A 433 7.79 6.42 -0.69
CA ALA A 433 7.23 5.36 0.18
C ALA A 433 8.09 5.08 1.43
N PHE A 434 9.23 5.73 1.62
CA PHE A 434 10.16 5.50 2.73
C PHE A 434 9.50 5.62 4.12
N GLY A 435 8.56 6.56 4.29
CA GLY A 435 7.71 6.64 5.48
C GLY A 435 8.30 7.36 6.69
N ASN A 436 9.53 7.89 6.62
CA ASN A 436 10.11 8.82 7.61
C ASN A 436 9.96 8.35 9.08
N GLY A 437 9.28 9.10 9.95
CA GLY A 437 9.07 8.71 11.35
C GLY A 437 8.26 7.43 11.55
N ARG A 438 7.50 6.98 10.53
CA ARG A 438 6.89 5.63 10.53
C ARG A 438 7.97 4.56 10.32
N PHE A 439 9.00 4.82 9.51
CA PHE A 439 10.14 3.89 9.36
C PHE A 439 10.91 3.74 10.68
N SER A 440 11.26 4.83 11.36
CA SER A 440 11.90 4.77 12.69
C SER A 440 11.03 4.01 13.72
N ARG A 441 9.71 4.21 13.70
CA ARG A 441 8.76 3.47 14.55
C ARG A 441 8.76 1.97 14.23
N ASN A 442 8.59 1.59 12.97
CA ASN A 442 8.57 0.19 12.57
C ASN A 442 9.90 -0.49 12.91
N LEU A 443 11.03 0.18 12.68
CA LEU A 443 12.36 -0.33 13.02
C LEU A 443 12.52 -0.58 14.53
N PHE A 444 11.99 0.32 15.37
CA PHE A 444 11.93 0.12 16.82
C PHE A 444 11.01 -1.06 17.20
N GLU A 445 9.81 -1.16 16.63
CA GLU A 445 8.86 -2.25 16.89
C GLU A 445 9.45 -3.63 16.52
N HIS A 446 10.16 -3.72 15.38
CA HIS A 446 10.91 -4.92 15.01
C HIS A 446 12.06 -5.22 15.99
N ALA A 447 12.79 -4.21 16.46
CA ALA A 447 13.87 -4.39 17.43
C ALA A 447 13.35 -4.88 18.79
N VAL A 448 12.22 -4.36 19.27
CA VAL A 448 11.54 -4.85 20.47
C VAL A 448 11.12 -6.33 20.30
N GLY A 449 10.62 -6.71 19.11
CA GLY A 449 10.32 -8.11 18.80
C GLY A 449 11.55 -9.03 18.87
N ARG A 450 12.68 -8.61 18.30
CA ARG A 450 13.95 -9.38 18.34
C ARG A 450 14.56 -9.41 19.74
N HIS A 451 14.47 -8.31 20.49
CA HIS A 451 14.87 -8.22 21.90
C HIS A 451 14.09 -9.22 22.77
N ALA A 452 12.77 -9.31 22.60
CA ALA A 452 11.94 -10.29 23.29
C ALA A 452 12.32 -11.74 22.93
N TRP A 453 12.60 -12.02 21.64
CA TRP A 453 13.08 -13.34 21.21
C TRP A 453 14.45 -13.70 21.79
N ARG A 454 15.39 -12.75 21.84
CA ARG A 454 16.72 -12.90 22.46
C ARG A 454 16.63 -13.27 23.94
N LEU A 455 15.60 -12.78 24.64
CA LEU A 455 15.40 -13.04 26.07
C LEU A 455 14.47 -14.23 26.37
N LYS A 456 13.97 -14.97 25.37
CA LYS A 456 12.96 -16.03 25.57
C LYS A 456 13.35 -17.11 26.59
N ASP A 457 14.64 -17.45 26.66
CA ASP A 457 15.20 -18.47 27.55
C ASP A 457 15.87 -17.89 28.81
N ALA A 458 15.83 -16.56 28.99
CA ALA A 458 16.42 -15.87 30.13
C ALA A 458 15.56 -16.08 31.40
N LYS A 459 16.09 -16.84 32.37
CA LYS A 459 15.34 -17.22 33.58
C LYS A 459 15.14 -16.07 34.58
N GLU A 460 16.15 -15.19 34.70
CA GLU A 460 16.15 -14.05 35.61
C GLU A 460 16.87 -12.86 34.92
N PRO A 461 16.25 -12.23 33.89
CA PRO A 461 16.85 -11.09 33.20
C PRO A 461 16.96 -9.88 34.15
N THR A 462 18.07 -9.16 34.06
CA THR A 462 18.28 -7.93 34.83
C THR A 462 17.46 -6.77 34.25
N ARG A 463 17.36 -5.65 34.99
CA ARG A 463 16.74 -4.42 34.48
C ARG A 463 17.41 -3.92 33.20
N ASP A 464 18.73 -4.06 33.09
CA ASP A 464 19.48 -3.61 31.93
C ASP A 464 19.26 -4.55 30.74
N ASP A 465 19.18 -5.87 30.96
CA ASP A 465 18.79 -6.82 29.91
C ASP A 465 17.41 -6.49 29.31
N LEU A 466 16.45 -6.14 30.17
CA LEU A 466 15.08 -5.78 29.77
C LEU A 466 14.97 -4.43 29.06
N ARG A 467 15.97 -3.56 29.18
CA ARG A 467 15.96 -2.18 28.66
C ARG A 467 16.86 -1.96 27.44
N LEU A 468 17.98 -2.67 27.35
CA LEU A 468 19.02 -2.40 26.36
C LEU A 468 18.77 -3.13 25.03
N LEU A 469 18.50 -2.34 24.00
CA LEU A 469 18.52 -2.80 22.60
C LEU A 469 19.96 -2.78 22.08
N THR A 470 20.41 -3.90 21.52
CA THR A 470 21.78 -4.09 21.02
C THR A 470 21.82 -4.13 19.49
N ALA A 471 23.00 -4.07 18.86
CA ALA A 471 23.10 -4.13 17.40
C ALA A 471 22.42 -5.35 16.76
N GLY A 472 22.33 -6.48 17.47
CA GLY A 472 21.64 -7.69 17.01
C GLY A 472 20.13 -7.50 16.81
N ASP A 473 19.49 -6.61 17.57
CA ASP A 473 18.05 -6.37 17.46
C ASP A 473 17.68 -5.59 16.18
N PHE A 474 18.68 -4.93 15.57
CA PHE A 474 18.56 -4.14 14.34
C PHE A 474 19.18 -4.85 13.12
N THR A 475 19.33 -6.17 13.17
CA THR A 475 19.70 -6.98 12.00
C THR A 475 18.47 -7.55 11.30
N GLU A 476 18.43 -7.48 9.97
CA GLU A 476 17.71 -8.47 9.17
C GLU A 476 18.41 -9.82 9.39
N GLN A 477 17.86 -10.63 10.29
CA GLN A 477 17.97 -12.07 10.11
C GLN A 477 17.10 -12.41 8.90
N PRO A 478 17.55 -13.24 7.96
CA PRO A 478 16.62 -13.93 7.09
C PRO A 478 15.60 -14.63 7.99
N ASP A 479 14.31 -14.55 7.64
CA ASP A 479 13.33 -15.43 8.27
C ASP A 479 13.90 -16.86 8.20
N GLU A 480 13.95 -17.55 9.34
CA GLU A 480 14.44 -18.93 9.41
C GLU A 480 13.65 -19.72 8.36
N GLN A 481 14.35 -20.22 7.34
CA GLN A 481 13.74 -21.14 6.39
C GLN A 481 13.13 -22.27 7.22
N PRO A 482 11.84 -22.63 7.01
CA PRO A 482 11.27 -23.72 7.77
C PRO A 482 12.15 -24.95 7.55
N ASP A 483 12.57 -25.57 8.66
CA ASP A 483 13.37 -26.80 8.66
C ASP A 483 12.52 -27.97 8.10
N ASP A 484 12.34 -27.98 6.78
CA ASP A 484 11.99 -29.18 6.00
C ASP A 484 13.30 -29.90 5.62
N GLN A 485 14.10 -30.24 6.62
CA GLN A 485 14.97 -31.42 6.52
C GLN A 485 14.14 -32.61 6.99
N PRO A 486 13.76 -33.56 6.11
CA PRO A 486 13.07 -34.75 6.55
C PRO A 486 13.97 -35.58 7.47
N ASP A 487 13.40 -36.12 8.55
CA ASP A 487 14.10 -37.01 9.48
C ASP A 487 14.76 -38.19 8.73
N GLU A 488 16.08 -38.14 8.50
CA GLU A 488 16.86 -39.31 8.16
C GLU A 488 16.98 -40.21 9.39
N GLN A 489 16.04 -41.16 9.50
CA GLN A 489 16.16 -42.29 10.43
C GLN A 489 17.39 -43.12 10.04
N PRO A 490 18.31 -43.44 10.97
CA PRO A 490 19.53 -44.15 10.65
C PRO A 490 19.31 -45.67 10.62
N ASP A 491 18.79 -46.19 9.51
CA ASP A 491 18.66 -47.64 9.27
C ASP A 491 19.81 -48.19 8.39
N GLU A 492 20.67 -48.93 9.08
CA GLU A 492 21.42 -50.13 8.65
C GLU A 492 21.91 -50.24 7.19
N GLN A 493 23.23 -50.08 6.99
CA GLN A 493 23.95 -50.75 5.90
C GLN A 493 24.44 -52.14 6.36
N PRO A 494 24.30 -53.15 5.50
CA PRO A 494 25.47 -53.96 5.16
C PRO A 494 25.57 -54.28 3.66
N ASP A 495 26.70 -53.94 3.03
CA ASP A 495 27.64 -54.94 2.51
C ASP A 495 28.79 -54.28 1.74
N GLU A 496 30.02 -54.57 2.16
CA GLU A 496 31.23 -54.35 1.36
C GLU A 496 31.51 -55.58 0.50
N GLN A 497 31.76 -55.41 -0.80
CA GLN A 497 32.77 -56.21 -1.51
C GLN A 497 33.56 -55.34 -2.50
N PRO A 498 34.91 -55.41 -2.50
CA PRO A 498 35.75 -54.58 -3.37
C PRO A 498 36.18 -55.30 -4.66
N GLU A 499 36.25 -54.59 -5.78
CA GLU A 499 37.06 -55.00 -6.94
C GLU A 499 38.36 -54.19 -7.04
N ALA A 500 39.44 -54.88 -7.42
CA ALA A 500 40.80 -54.38 -7.28
C ALA A 500 41.34 -53.70 -8.55
N SER A 501 42.10 -52.62 -8.37
CA SER A 501 43.03 -52.09 -9.38
C SER A 501 44.47 -52.45 -8.99
N GLY A 502 45.06 -53.40 -9.71
CA GLY A 502 46.47 -53.74 -9.54
C GLY A 502 47.39 -52.86 -10.39
N THR A 503 48.58 -52.52 -9.87
CA THR A 503 49.76 -52.28 -10.72
C THR A 503 51.06 -52.53 -9.95
N ASP A 504 51.77 -53.56 -10.40
CA ASP A 504 53.15 -53.97 -10.08
C ASP A 504 54.16 -52.94 -10.70
N PRO A 505 55.51 -53.00 -10.54
CA PRO A 505 56.32 -53.98 -9.80
C PRO A 505 57.59 -53.46 -9.05
N ALA A 506 58.36 -54.43 -8.53
CA ALA A 506 59.83 -54.51 -8.54
C ALA A 506 60.65 -54.12 -7.26
N PRO A 507 61.80 -54.80 -7.01
CA PRO A 507 62.01 -55.42 -5.69
C PRO A 507 63.40 -55.24 -5.05
N VAL A 508 63.51 -55.53 -3.74
CA VAL A 508 64.77 -55.98 -3.11
C VAL A 508 64.48 -57.08 -2.07
N ARG A 509 65.17 -58.23 -2.19
CA ARG A 509 65.17 -59.31 -1.18
C ARG A 509 66.37 -59.17 -0.24
N ALA A 510 66.14 -59.37 1.05
CA ALA A 510 67.12 -59.88 2.01
C ALA A 510 66.40 -60.52 3.22
N ASP A 511 66.43 -61.85 3.30
CA ASP A 511 65.93 -62.70 4.38
C ASP A 511 66.97 -62.82 5.53
N PRO A 512 66.75 -63.57 6.65
CA PRO A 512 65.51 -63.87 7.40
C PRO A 512 65.67 -63.73 8.95
N ASP A 513 64.56 -63.76 9.70
CA ASP A 513 64.26 -64.79 10.73
C ASP A 513 62.91 -64.48 11.44
N GLY A 514 62.09 -65.51 11.72
CA GLY A 514 60.66 -65.40 12.11
C GLY A 514 60.38 -65.36 13.63
N PRO A 515 59.30 -65.99 14.16
CA PRO A 515 58.20 -66.74 13.50
C PRO A 515 56.76 -66.44 14.03
N ALA A 516 55.69 -66.96 13.40
CA ALA A 516 54.46 -67.50 14.06
C ALA A 516 53.35 -68.03 13.09
N ALA A 517 52.55 -68.97 13.62
CA ALA A 517 51.16 -69.37 13.27
C ALA A 517 50.85 -70.31 12.07
N ALA A 518 49.96 -71.30 12.32
CA ALA A 518 49.12 -72.07 11.37
C ALA A 518 48.01 -72.86 12.13
N ASP A 519 47.00 -73.34 11.37
CA ASP A 519 45.84 -74.24 11.71
C ASP A 519 44.69 -73.65 12.57
N GLU A 520 43.38 -73.92 12.36
CA GLU A 520 42.52 -74.64 11.36
C GLU A 520 41.03 -74.13 11.56
N ALA A 521 39.96 -74.36 10.76
CA ALA A 521 39.71 -74.73 9.34
C ALA A 521 38.17 -74.71 9.03
N ALA A 522 37.77 -74.66 7.73
CA ALA A 522 36.48 -75.15 7.14
C ALA A 522 35.11 -74.45 7.51
N SER A 523 33.97 -74.55 6.79
CA SER A 523 33.59 -74.81 5.36
C SER A 523 32.03 -74.82 5.17
N ASP A 524 31.48 -74.36 4.02
CA ASP A 524 30.12 -74.64 3.43
C ASP A 524 28.82 -74.38 4.29
N ASP A 525 27.60 -74.07 3.78
CA ASP A 525 26.92 -74.56 2.56
C ASP A 525 25.63 -73.76 2.12
N ARG A 526 25.43 -73.64 0.79
CA ARG A 526 24.21 -73.55 -0.10
C ARG A 526 22.81 -72.91 0.20
N HIS A 527 22.26 -72.32 -0.90
CA HIS A 527 20.85 -72.12 -1.37
C HIS A 527 20.00 -70.99 -0.72
N HIS A 528 19.26 -70.05 -1.37
CA HIS A 528 18.74 -69.73 -2.73
C HIS A 528 17.20 -69.83 -2.89
N GLN A 529 16.54 -68.69 -3.22
CA GLN A 529 15.15 -68.49 -3.74
C GLN A 529 13.95 -68.89 -2.83
N SER A 530 12.74 -68.30 -2.93
CA SER A 530 12.21 -67.08 -3.59
C SER A 530 10.74 -66.86 -3.14
N ASP A 531 10.22 -65.63 -3.32
CA ASP A 531 8.83 -65.21 -3.63
C ASP A 531 7.60 -66.08 -3.21
N GLU A 532 6.61 -65.47 -2.53
CA GLU A 532 5.28 -65.14 -3.13
C GLU A 532 4.25 -64.59 -2.09
N ASP A 533 3.75 -63.39 -2.38
CA ASP A 533 2.32 -63.04 -2.58
C ASP A 533 1.28 -62.95 -1.42
N THR A 534 0.32 -62.04 -1.68
CA THR A 534 -1.09 -61.93 -1.23
C THR A 534 -1.45 -61.51 0.21
N ALA A 535 -2.05 -60.32 0.32
CA ALA A 535 -3.26 -60.04 1.12
C ALA A 535 -4.04 -58.84 0.56
#